data_AF-A0A4U3MQJ1-F1
#
_entry.id   AF-A0A4U3MQJ1-F1
#
_cell.length_a   1.000
_cell.length_b   1.000
_cell.length_c   1.000
_cell.angle_alpha   90.00
_cell.angle_beta   90.00
_cell.angle_gamma   90.00
#
_symmetry.space_group_name_H-M   'P 1'
#
loop_
_entity.id
_entity.type
_entity.pdbx_description
1 polymer ?
#
loop_
_entity_poly.entity_id
_entity_poly.type
_entity_poly.pdbx_seq_one_letter_code
_entity_poly.pdbx_strand_id
1 'polypeptide(L)'
;MNPTIQPYQFNIIKEQVAVLLNTYTSVNDATTVKTVQALCVEKINGLFPEEHPAVTILLDKVMDRRLTRARAEKYLDELKETVLPFKEPSTPQVTKVFRKVKKLKIPEWENMDLRNNTYVGWNDAGTQKKFILAYRENKLIGVHGTLSPTIVKGVCSICQTITNVSMFLATTKSG
;
A
#
# COMPACT_ATOMS: atom_id res chain seq x y z
N MET A 1 -19.10 9.04 7.92
CA MET A 1 -18.06 9.90 7.33
C MET A 1 -17.76 9.37 5.95
N ASN A 2 -17.64 10.23 4.94
CA ASN A 2 -17.25 9.76 3.60
C ASN A 2 -15.78 9.33 3.62
N PRO A 3 -15.39 8.26 2.91
CA PRO A 3 -14.00 7.83 2.86
C PRO A 3 -13.15 8.86 2.11
N THR A 4 -12.10 9.35 2.77
CA THR A 4 -11.24 10.45 2.31
C THR A 4 -9.77 10.09 2.29
N ILE A 5 -9.37 9.02 2.98
CA ILE A 5 -7.98 8.57 3.04
C ILE A 5 -7.65 7.72 1.82
N GLN A 6 -6.54 8.00 1.16
CA GLN A 6 -6.05 7.20 0.03
C GLN A 6 -5.30 5.95 0.53
N PRO A 7 -5.29 4.84 -0.22
CA PRO A 7 -4.60 3.62 0.19
C PRO A 7 -3.12 3.81 0.53
N TYR A 8 -2.41 4.69 -0.20
CA TYR A 8 -1.00 4.97 0.09
C TYR A 8 -0.82 5.70 1.42
N GLN A 9 -1.73 6.62 1.78
CA GLN A 9 -1.69 7.33 3.05
C GLN A 9 -1.90 6.34 4.20
N PHE A 10 -2.90 5.46 4.08
CA PHE A 10 -3.13 4.39 5.06
C PHE A 10 -1.91 3.48 5.22
N ASN A 11 -1.29 3.05 4.13
CA ASN A 11 -0.11 2.18 4.18
C ASN A 11 1.09 2.86 4.85
N ILE A 12 1.30 4.17 4.62
CA ILE A 12 2.35 4.94 5.30
C ILE A 12 2.04 5.07 6.80
N ILE A 13 0.79 5.35 7.18
CA ILE A 13 0.35 5.40 8.59
C ILE A 13 0.62 4.05 9.27
N LYS A 14 0.23 2.94 8.62
CA LYS A 14 0.48 1.58 9.11
C LYS A 14 1.97 1.31 9.32
N GLU A 15 2.83 1.74 8.40
CA GLU A 15 4.28 1.65 8.55
C GLU A 15 4.77 2.44 9.77
N GLN A 16 4.28 3.67 9.97
CA GLN A 16 4.68 4.49 11.13
C GLN A 16 4.20 3.88 12.45
N VAL A 17 3.00 3.30 12.50
CA VAL A 17 2.52 2.56 13.68
C VAL A 17 3.43 1.35 13.98
N ALA A 18 3.93 0.65 12.95
CA ALA A 18 4.88 -0.44 13.15
C ALA A 18 6.24 0.07 13.68
N VAL A 19 6.71 1.23 13.23
CA VAL A 19 7.92 1.89 13.77
C VAL A 19 7.74 2.23 15.25
N LEU A 20 6.59 2.79 15.64
CA LEU A 20 6.27 3.08 17.04
C LEU A 20 6.27 1.82 17.90
N LEU A 21 5.58 0.75 17.46
CA LEU A 21 5.55 -0.54 18.15
C LEU A 21 6.96 -1.12 18.37
N ASN A 22 7.79 -1.11 17.34
CA ASN A 22 9.17 -1.61 17.44
C ASN A 22 9.98 -0.74 18.41
N THR A 23 9.77 0.58 18.39
CA THR A 23 10.46 1.52 19.28
C THR A 23 10.07 1.30 20.74
N TYR A 24 8.77 1.16 21.05
CA TYR A 24 8.30 0.93 22.41
C TYR A 24 8.78 -0.41 23.00
N THR A 25 9.04 -1.40 22.16
CA THR A 25 9.54 -2.72 22.59
C THR A 25 11.06 -2.80 22.70
N SER A 26 11.80 -2.06 21.87
CA SER A 26 13.27 -2.18 21.80
C SER A 26 14.04 -1.01 22.42
N VAL A 27 13.40 0.13 22.69
CA VAL A 27 14.06 1.35 23.17
C VAL A 27 13.59 1.72 24.57
N ASN A 28 14.54 1.76 25.51
CA ASN A 28 14.27 2.16 26.90
C ASN A 28 14.33 3.68 27.10
N ASP A 29 15.26 4.38 26.42
CA ASP A 29 15.48 5.81 26.60
C ASP A 29 14.25 6.64 26.21
N ALA A 30 13.74 7.41 27.18
CA ALA A 30 12.51 8.17 27.01
C ALA A 30 12.65 9.33 26.02
N THR A 31 13.84 9.92 25.91
CA THR A 31 14.09 11.04 24.98
C THR A 31 14.05 10.53 23.54
N THR A 32 14.72 9.42 23.26
CA THR A 32 14.71 8.75 21.96
C THR A 32 13.30 8.35 21.55
N VAL A 33 12.51 7.76 22.48
CA VAL A 33 11.10 7.43 22.21
C VAL A 33 10.30 8.67 21.82
N LYS A 34 10.43 9.78 22.56
CA LYS A 34 9.73 11.04 22.24
C LYS A 34 10.14 11.59 20.87
N THR A 35 11.42 11.51 20.51
CA THR A 35 11.90 11.93 19.20
C THR A 35 11.27 11.10 18.09
N VAL A 36 11.24 9.76 18.23
CA VAL A 36 10.59 8.89 17.23
C VAL A 36 9.09 9.19 17.13
N GLN A 37 8.42 9.40 18.26
CA GLN A 37 7.00 9.81 18.28
C GLN A 37 6.78 11.09 17.48
N ALA A 38 7.59 12.13 17.70
CA ALA A 38 7.50 13.40 16.98
C ALA A 38 7.71 13.22 15.46
N LEU A 39 8.72 12.44 15.06
CA LEU A 39 9.00 12.15 13.65
C LEU A 39 7.86 11.38 12.97
N CYS A 40 7.26 10.41 13.67
CA CYS A 40 6.11 9.67 13.14
C CYS A 40 4.89 10.59 12.97
N VAL A 41 4.62 11.49 13.91
CA VAL A 41 3.53 12.48 13.80
C VAL A 41 3.75 13.41 12.64
N GLU A 42 4.95 13.97 12.51
CA GLU A 42 5.31 14.86 11.41
C GLU A 42 5.07 14.18 10.05
N LYS A 43 5.55 12.93 9.90
CA LYS A 43 5.36 12.16 8.67
C LYS A 43 3.90 11.83 8.39
N ILE A 44 3.11 11.51 9.41
CA ILE A 44 1.68 11.20 9.27
C ILE A 44 0.88 12.47 8.92
N ASN A 45 1.11 13.57 9.64
CA ASN A 45 0.41 14.83 9.40
C ASN A 45 0.77 15.42 8.03
N GLY A 46 2.02 15.28 7.59
CA GLY A 46 2.46 15.70 6.26
C GLY A 46 1.78 14.96 5.09
N LEU A 47 1.00 13.91 5.33
CA LEU A 47 0.18 13.24 4.31
C LEU A 47 -1.07 14.03 3.94
N PHE A 48 -1.51 14.95 4.79
CA PHE A 48 -2.78 15.66 4.65
C PHE A 48 -2.54 17.18 4.61
N PRO A 49 -3.26 17.93 3.74
CA PRO A 49 -3.18 19.39 3.73
C PRO A 49 -3.67 20.03 5.04
N GLU A 50 -4.62 19.38 5.70
CA GLU A 50 -5.25 19.80 6.96
C GLU A 50 -5.39 18.58 7.88
N GLU A 51 -5.61 18.83 9.18
CA GLU A 51 -5.78 17.75 10.16
C GLU A 51 -6.95 16.84 9.79
N HIS A 52 -6.69 15.54 9.76
CA HIS A 52 -7.70 14.53 9.45
C HIS A 52 -8.26 13.91 10.75
N PRO A 53 -9.55 14.09 11.09
CA PRO A 53 -10.09 13.70 12.41
C PRO A 53 -9.84 12.24 12.78
N ALA A 54 -10.03 11.31 11.83
CA ALA A 54 -9.79 9.88 12.09
C ALA A 54 -8.31 9.56 12.36
N VAL A 55 -7.39 10.34 11.79
CA VAL A 55 -5.95 10.17 11.99
C VAL A 55 -5.54 10.77 13.33
N THR A 56 -6.08 11.91 13.72
CA THR A 56 -5.88 12.49 15.06
C THR A 56 -6.30 11.51 16.15
N ILE A 57 -7.49 10.90 16.02
CA ILE A 57 -7.96 9.87 16.96
C ILE A 57 -7.03 8.64 16.99
N LEU A 58 -6.48 8.24 15.84
CA LEU A 58 -5.51 7.15 15.80
C LEU A 58 -4.22 7.54 16.54
N LEU A 59 -3.68 8.73 16.26
CA LEU A 59 -2.46 9.24 16.88
C LEU A 59 -2.58 9.24 18.40
N ASP A 60 -3.67 9.75 18.96
CA ASP A 60 -3.93 9.74 20.40
C ASP A 60 -3.86 8.32 21.01
N LYS A 61 -4.35 7.31 20.27
CA LYS A 61 -4.34 5.91 20.71
C LYS A 61 -2.96 5.24 20.59
N VAL A 62 -2.19 5.54 19.55
CA VAL A 62 -0.89 4.88 19.28
C VAL A 62 0.30 5.54 19.99
N MET A 63 0.09 6.69 20.62
CA MET A 63 1.10 7.37 21.43
C MET A 63 1.28 6.81 22.84
N ASP A 64 0.46 5.85 23.25
CA ASP A 64 0.66 5.13 24.51
C ASP A 64 1.82 4.12 24.38
N ARG A 65 2.83 4.24 25.24
CA ARG A 65 3.96 3.28 25.31
C ARG A 65 3.51 1.84 25.64
N ARG A 66 2.31 1.65 26.18
CA ARG A 66 1.71 0.33 26.44
C ARG A 66 0.99 -0.23 25.21
N LEU A 67 1.12 0.41 24.04
CA LEU A 67 0.57 -0.07 22.79
C LEU A 67 1.07 -1.48 22.50
N THR A 68 0.13 -2.41 22.32
CA THR A 68 0.41 -3.78 21.91
C THR A 68 0.08 -3.95 20.44
N ARG A 69 0.67 -4.97 19.81
CA ARG A 69 0.39 -5.32 18.41
C ARG A 69 -1.11 -5.51 18.16
N ALA A 70 -1.80 -6.23 19.04
CA ALA A 70 -3.24 -6.49 18.91
C ALA A 70 -4.08 -5.20 18.98
N ARG A 71 -3.72 -4.25 19.85
CA ARG A 71 -4.41 -2.96 19.92
C ARG A 71 -4.14 -2.12 18.67
N ALA A 72 -2.89 -2.08 18.22
CA ALA A 72 -2.51 -1.36 17.01
C ALA A 72 -3.24 -1.90 15.76
N GLU A 73 -3.33 -3.22 15.61
CA GLU A 73 -4.09 -3.85 14.52
C GLU A 73 -5.57 -3.44 14.57
N LYS A 74 -6.21 -3.48 15.74
CA LYS A 74 -7.58 -3.00 15.91
C LYS A 74 -7.76 -1.53 15.50
N TYR A 75 -6.86 -0.65 15.93
CA TYR A 75 -6.95 0.78 15.60
C TYR A 75 -6.73 1.06 14.11
N LEU A 76 -5.85 0.28 13.48
CA LEU A 76 -5.62 0.36 12.04
C LEU A 76 -6.84 -0.15 11.25
N ASP A 77 -7.50 -1.22 11.71
CA ASP A 77 -8.73 -1.71 11.09
C ASP A 77 -9.87 -0.67 11.21
N GLU A 78 -10.01 0.00 12.36
CA GLU A 78 -10.93 1.13 12.53
C GLU A 78 -10.63 2.26 11.53
N LEU A 79 -9.36 2.63 11.35
CA LEU A 79 -8.97 3.67 10.38
C LEU A 79 -9.24 3.21 8.94
N LYS A 80 -9.04 1.93 8.65
CA LYS A 80 -9.18 1.36 7.30
C LYS A 80 -10.60 1.49 6.74
N GLU A 81 -11.62 1.53 7.59
CA GLU A 81 -13.00 1.79 7.18
C GLU A 81 -13.21 3.20 6.60
N THR A 82 -12.27 4.13 6.83
CA THR A 82 -12.29 5.49 6.25
C THR A 82 -11.45 5.63 4.97
N VAL A 83 -10.87 4.52 4.49
CA VAL A 83 -10.03 4.50 3.28
C VAL A 83 -10.88 4.35 2.04
N LEU A 84 -10.64 5.21 1.05
CA LEU A 84 -11.20 5.11 -0.27
C LEU A 84 -10.52 3.95 -1.01
N PRO A 85 -11.21 2.84 -1.30
CA PRO A 85 -10.60 1.71 -1.99
C PRO A 85 -10.10 2.09 -3.38
N PHE A 86 -9.13 1.33 -3.88
CA PHE A 86 -8.76 1.39 -5.30
C PHE A 86 -10.03 1.24 -6.16
N LYS A 87 -10.23 2.16 -7.10
CA LYS A 87 -11.42 2.14 -7.96
C LYS A 87 -11.39 0.91 -8.85
N GLU A 88 -12.29 -0.02 -8.60
CA GLU A 88 -12.45 -1.21 -9.41
C GLU A 88 -12.70 -0.83 -10.89
N PRO A 89 -11.83 -1.26 -11.82
CA PRO A 89 -12.04 -1.06 -13.24
C PRO A 89 -12.93 -2.16 -13.81
N SER A 90 -13.86 -1.79 -14.68
CA SER A 90 -14.69 -2.78 -15.37
C SER A 90 -13.86 -3.64 -16.32
N THR A 91 -14.32 -4.88 -16.57
CA THR A 91 -13.69 -5.80 -17.53
C THR A 91 -13.39 -5.16 -18.91
N PRO A 92 -14.31 -4.37 -19.51
CA PRO A 92 -14.01 -3.62 -20.73
C PRO A 92 -12.87 -2.61 -20.59
N GLN A 93 -12.77 -1.88 -19.46
CA GLN A 93 -11.70 -0.92 -19.21
C GLN A 93 -10.33 -1.62 -19.12
N VAL A 94 -10.26 -2.73 -18.40
CA VAL A 94 -9.03 -3.52 -18.25
C VAL A 94 -8.60 -4.11 -19.60
N THR A 95 -9.56 -4.66 -20.35
CA THR A 95 -9.31 -5.19 -21.70
C THR A 95 -8.81 -4.11 -22.66
N LYS A 96 -9.34 -2.89 -22.55
CA LYS A 96 -8.87 -1.74 -23.35
C LYS A 96 -7.43 -1.37 -23.01
N VAL A 97 -7.06 -1.34 -21.73
CA VAL A 97 -5.69 -1.07 -21.28
C VAL A 97 -4.72 -2.12 -21.83
N PHE A 98 -5.12 -3.39 -21.80
CA PHE A 98 -4.30 -4.52 -22.25
C PHE A 98 -4.74 -5.08 -23.62
N ARG A 99 -5.20 -4.23 -24.55
CA ARG A 99 -5.80 -4.64 -25.84
C ARG A 99 -4.97 -5.61 -26.71
N LYS A 100 -3.65 -5.66 -26.51
CA LYS A 100 -2.73 -6.54 -27.26
C LYS A 100 -2.53 -7.92 -26.60
N VAL A 101 -3.06 -8.11 -25.40
CA VAL A 101 -2.91 -9.33 -24.62
C VAL A 101 -4.08 -10.25 -24.92
N LYS A 102 -3.81 -11.37 -25.59
CA LYS A 102 -4.81 -12.41 -25.84
C LYS A 102 -5.06 -13.20 -24.54
N LYS A 103 -6.31 -13.59 -24.30
CA LYS A 103 -6.73 -14.43 -23.16
C LYS A 103 -6.28 -13.85 -21.80
N LEU A 104 -6.44 -12.53 -21.61
CA LEU A 104 -6.12 -11.87 -20.35
C LEU A 104 -6.98 -12.46 -19.21
N LYS A 105 -6.32 -12.97 -18.18
CA LYS A 105 -6.97 -13.34 -16.92
C LYS A 105 -7.08 -12.10 -16.05
N ILE A 106 -8.29 -11.67 -15.75
CA ILE A 106 -8.57 -10.54 -14.85
C ILE A 106 -8.90 -11.14 -13.47
N PRO A 107 -8.33 -10.60 -12.37
CA PRO A 107 -8.67 -11.07 -11.03
C PRO A 107 -10.13 -10.76 -10.69
N GLU A 108 -10.72 -11.59 -9.83
CA GLU A 108 -12.03 -11.32 -9.23
C GLU A 108 -11.86 -10.25 -8.15
N TRP A 109 -12.40 -9.06 -8.41
CA TRP A 109 -12.20 -7.89 -7.55
C TRP A 109 -12.90 -8.05 -6.21
N GLU A 110 -14.03 -8.76 -6.17
CA GLU A 110 -14.83 -8.98 -4.95
C GLU A 110 -14.05 -9.76 -3.88
N ASN A 111 -13.04 -10.54 -4.28
CA ASN A 111 -12.21 -11.33 -3.38
C ASN A 111 -10.98 -10.56 -2.85
N MET A 112 -10.86 -9.27 -3.18
CA MET A 112 -9.70 -8.44 -2.83
C MET A 112 -10.10 -7.29 -1.92
N ASP A 113 -9.31 -7.04 -0.87
CA ASP A 113 -9.43 -5.82 -0.08
C ASP A 113 -8.66 -4.66 -0.74
N LEU A 114 -9.37 -3.93 -1.62
CA LEU A 114 -8.82 -2.83 -2.40
C LEU A 114 -8.45 -1.59 -1.59
N ARG A 115 -8.75 -1.54 -0.29
CA ARG A 115 -8.38 -0.42 0.60
C ARG A 115 -6.88 -0.34 0.88
N ASN A 116 -6.15 -1.43 0.64
CA ASN A 116 -4.69 -1.45 0.80
C ASN A 116 -3.93 -1.21 -0.52
N ASN A 117 -4.63 -1.04 -1.64
CA ASN A 117 -4.04 -1.04 -2.98
C ASN A 117 -3.92 0.38 -3.55
N THR A 118 -2.71 0.92 -3.61
CA THR A 118 -2.42 2.12 -4.43
C THR A 118 -2.40 1.78 -5.93
N TYR A 119 -2.01 0.55 -6.23
CA TYR A 119 -2.11 -0.12 -7.52
C TYR A 119 -2.51 -1.57 -7.28
N VAL A 120 -3.03 -2.23 -8.32
CA VAL A 120 -3.29 -3.67 -8.28
C VAL A 120 -2.37 -4.34 -9.27
N GLY A 121 -1.74 -5.43 -8.86
CA GLY A 121 -0.95 -6.24 -9.78
C GLY A 121 -1.10 -7.72 -9.50
N TRP A 122 -1.19 -8.51 -10.57
CA TRP A 122 -1.37 -9.96 -10.49
C TRP A 122 -0.41 -10.67 -11.44
N ASN A 123 -0.15 -11.94 -11.14
CA ASN A 123 0.75 -12.78 -11.92
C ASN A 123 -0.07 -13.79 -12.72
N ASP A 124 0.30 -14.01 -13.98
CA ASP A 124 -0.14 -15.17 -14.75
C ASP A 124 1.01 -16.16 -14.86
N ALA A 125 1.01 -17.16 -13.96
CA ALA A 125 2.05 -18.18 -13.88
C ALA A 125 2.18 -18.99 -15.18
N GLY A 126 1.07 -19.18 -15.92
CA GLY A 126 1.07 -19.93 -17.18
C GLY A 126 1.86 -19.25 -18.30
N THR A 127 2.01 -17.92 -18.23
CA THR A 127 2.78 -17.15 -19.23
C THR A 127 3.99 -16.41 -18.63
N GLN A 128 4.28 -16.64 -17.34
CA GLN A 128 5.32 -15.93 -16.57
C GLN A 128 5.21 -14.40 -16.75
N LYS A 129 3.98 -13.88 -16.73
CA LYS A 129 3.69 -12.46 -16.88
C LYS A 129 3.21 -11.86 -15.58
N LYS A 130 3.52 -10.57 -15.41
CA LYS A 130 2.90 -9.73 -14.39
C LYS A 130 2.17 -8.59 -15.06
N PHE A 131 0.96 -8.32 -14.56
CA PHE A 131 0.14 -7.20 -14.95
C PHE A 131 0.05 -6.25 -13.76
N ILE A 132 0.10 -4.95 -14.03
CA ILE A 132 -0.03 -3.89 -13.05
C ILE A 132 -1.03 -2.88 -13.60
N LEU A 133 -2.03 -2.53 -12.81
CA LEU A 133 -3.00 -1.47 -13.04
C LEU A 133 -2.87 -0.40 -11.98
N ALA A 134 -2.91 0.85 -12.41
CA ALA A 134 -2.92 2.01 -11.53
C ALA A 134 -3.80 3.11 -12.12
N TYR A 135 -4.17 4.09 -11.30
CA TYR A 135 -4.76 5.34 -11.78
C TYR A 135 -3.72 6.45 -11.73
N ARG A 136 -3.59 7.19 -12.83
CA ARG A 136 -2.82 8.44 -12.90
C ARG A 136 -3.72 9.52 -13.44
N GLU A 137 -3.90 10.62 -12.72
CA GLU A 137 -4.82 11.70 -13.10
C GLU A 137 -6.24 11.17 -13.43
N ASN A 138 -6.77 10.27 -12.60
CA ASN A 138 -8.05 9.57 -12.78
C ASN A 138 -8.17 8.71 -14.06
N LYS A 139 -7.08 8.50 -14.80
CA LYS A 139 -7.04 7.62 -15.97
C LYS A 139 -6.46 6.27 -15.57
N LEU A 140 -7.17 5.20 -15.91
CA LEU A 140 -6.69 3.84 -15.74
C LEU A 140 -5.53 3.60 -16.72
N ILE A 141 -4.36 3.27 -16.16
CA ILE A 141 -3.16 2.90 -16.89
C ILE A 141 -2.75 1.49 -16.51
N GLY A 142 -2.00 0.83 -17.39
CA GLY A 142 -1.48 -0.50 -17.10
C GLY A 142 -0.14 -0.73 -17.74
N VAL A 143 0.66 -1.55 -17.05
CA VAL A 143 1.94 -2.05 -17.52
C VAL A 143 1.89 -3.57 -17.40
N HIS A 144 2.40 -4.26 -18.40
CA HIS A 144 2.62 -5.70 -18.33
C HIS A 144 4.03 -6.03 -18.78
N GLY A 145 4.51 -7.19 -18.38
CA GLY A 145 5.88 -7.59 -18.63
C GLY A 145 6.13 -9.04 -18.25
N THR A 146 7.33 -9.51 -18.54
CA THR A 146 7.80 -10.80 -18.06
C THR A 146 8.20 -10.66 -16.60
N LEU A 147 7.86 -11.68 -15.81
CA LEU A 147 8.27 -11.80 -14.42
C LEU A 147 9.17 -13.03 -14.32
N SER A 148 10.38 -12.84 -13.82
CA SER A 148 11.29 -13.96 -13.57
C SER A 148 10.69 -14.91 -12.52
N PRO A 149 10.77 -16.24 -12.71
CA PRO A 149 10.37 -17.20 -11.68
C PRO A 149 11.32 -17.19 -10.48
N THR A 150 12.53 -16.63 -10.63
CA THR A 150 13.50 -16.52 -9.55
C THR A 150 13.04 -15.48 -8.55
N ILE A 151 12.98 -15.89 -7.28
CA ILE A 151 12.67 -15.03 -6.14
C ILE A 151 13.93 -14.90 -5.29
N VAL A 152 14.31 -13.67 -4.99
CA VAL A 152 15.45 -13.35 -4.11
C VAL A 152 15.02 -12.38 -3.02
N LYS A 153 15.69 -12.39 -1.89
CA LYS A 153 15.52 -11.36 -0.87
C LYS A 153 16.26 -10.10 -1.31
N GLY A 154 15.59 -8.95 -1.39
CA GLY A 154 16.18 -7.71 -1.87
C GLY A 154 15.26 -6.51 -1.65
N VAL A 155 15.73 -5.32 -2.04
CA VAL A 155 14.93 -4.09 -1.96
C VAL A 155 13.99 -4.03 -3.16
N CYS A 156 12.68 -3.90 -2.91
CA CYS A 156 11.70 -3.68 -3.97
C CYS A 156 11.80 -2.25 -4.50
N SER A 157 12.01 -2.08 -5.81
CA SER A 157 12.12 -0.75 -6.42
C SER A 157 10.82 0.07 -6.41
N ILE A 158 9.67 -0.55 -6.07
CA ILE A 158 8.38 0.14 -5.99
C ILE A 158 8.12 0.65 -4.57
N CYS A 159 8.11 -0.24 -3.58
CA CYS A 159 7.80 0.13 -2.19
C CYS A 159 9.03 0.47 -1.34
N GLN A 160 10.24 0.29 -1.87
CA GLN A 160 11.51 0.61 -1.21
C GLN A 160 11.73 -0.16 0.11
N THR A 161 11.09 -1.32 0.26
CA THR A 161 11.27 -2.20 1.42
C THR A 161 12.01 -3.48 1.04
N ILE A 162 12.74 -4.04 2.01
CA ILE A 162 13.37 -5.36 1.87
C ILE A 162 12.28 -6.42 1.90
N THR A 163 12.12 -7.16 0.81
CA THR A 163 11.11 -8.21 0.65
C THR A 163 11.60 -9.29 -0.31
N ASN A 164 10.75 -10.29 -0.56
CA ASN A 164 10.96 -11.25 -1.62
C ASN A 164 10.60 -10.59 -2.96
N VAL A 165 11.61 -10.42 -3.81
CA VAL A 165 11.50 -9.72 -5.10
C VAL A 165 11.84 -10.65 -6.26
N SER A 166 11.24 -10.37 -7.40
CA SER A 166 11.54 -11.00 -8.69
C SER A 166 11.74 -9.92 -9.74
N MET A 167 12.64 -10.18 -10.69
CA MET A 167 12.89 -9.24 -11.78
C MET A 167 11.66 -9.13 -12.69
N PHE A 168 11.16 -7.91 -12.87
CA PHE A 168 10.08 -7.58 -13.79
C PHE A 168 10.62 -6.75 -14.95
N LEU A 169 10.44 -7.24 -16.18
CA LEU A 169 10.82 -6.54 -17.41
C LEU A 169 9.57 -6.11 -18.16
N ALA A 170 9.29 -4.81 -18.14
CA ALA A 170 8.13 -4.24 -18.81
C ALA A 170 8.21 -4.45 -20.32
N THR A 171 7.12 -4.88 -20.92
CA THR A 171 6.99 -4.94 -22.38
C THR A 171 6.69 -3.54 -22.90
N THR A 172 7.69 -2.88 -23.47
CA THR A 172 7.53 -1.62 -24.18
C THR A 172 7.34 -1.87 -25.68
N LYS A 173 6.87 -0.87 -26.42
CA LYS A 173 6.95 -0.94 -27.88
C LYS A 173 8.43 -0.95 -28.25
N SER A 174 8.86 -1.94 -29.03
CA SER A 174 10.06 -1.80 -29.85
C SER A 174 9.87 -0.57 -30.73
N GLY A 175 10.88 0.30 -30.78
CA GLY A 175 10.97 1.36 -31.79
C GLY A 175 11.01 0.77 -33.18
#